data_AF-A0A5C1AH73-F1
#
_entry.id   AF-A0A5C1AH73-F1
#
_cell.length_a   1.000
_cell.length_b   1.000
_cell.length_c   1.000
_cell.angle_alpha   90.00
_cell.angle_beta   90.00
_cell.angle_gamma   90.00
#
_symmetry.space_group_name_H-M   'P 1'
#
loop_
_entity.id
_entity.type
_entity.pdbx_description
1 polymer ?
#
loop_
_entity_poly.entity_id
_entity_poly.type
_entity_poly.pdbx_seq_one_letter_code
_entity_poly.pdbx_strand_id
1 'polypeptide(L)'
;MSIEANVLKWALTGHTGASSKCMAAHLTGNECDGSYPHDAGDFGRCAGLLDAAPELRPLLPKMAEVNRYWAALVPLWDSIEALSGDYRKQTDAISKAIRPIEDKDSGVVRLGKGATIRFGAIKP
;
A
#
# COMPACT_ATOMS: atom_id res chain seq x y z
N MET A 1 -5.48 19.03 -14.73
CA MET A 1 -5.16 19.35 -13.32
C MET A 1 -3.75 18.88 -13.06
N SER A 2 -3.01 19.47 -12.12
CA SER A 2 -1.70 18.93 -11.76
C SER A 2 -1.85 17.64 -10.95
N ILE A 3 -0.77 16.86 -10.82
CA ILE A 3 -0.75 15.64 -10.00
C ILE A 3 -1.17 15.98 -8.57
N GLU A 4 -0.63 17.06 -8.01
CA GLU A 4 -0.90 17.52 -6.64
C GLU A 4 -2.38 17.90 -6.46
N ALA A 5 -3.00 18.52 -7.47
CA ALA A 5 -4.41 18.86 -7.42
C ALA A 5 -5.31 17.61 -7.44
N ASN A 6 -4.98 16.60 -8.26
CA ASN A 6 -5.71 15.33 -8.29
C ASN A 6 -5.57 14.57 -6.96
N VAL A 7 -4.34 14.50 -6.44
CA VAL A 7 -4.03 13.88 -5.14
C VAL A 7 -4.75 14.59 -4.00
N LEU A 8 -4.74 15.93 -3.97
CA LEU A 8 -5.43 16.71 -2.94
C LEU A 8 -6.94 16.48 -2.99
N LYS A 9 -7.54 16.52 -4.19
CA LYS A 9 -8.98 16.25 -4.36
C LYS A 9 -9.34 14.84 -3.87
N TRP A 10 -8.54 13.83 -4.21
CA TRP A 10 -8.72 12.47 -3.70
C TRP A 10 -8.60 12.41 -2.17
N ALA A 11 -7.57 13.05 -1.60
CA ALA A 11 -7.32 13.04 -0.16
C ALA A 11 -8.51 13.60 0.64
N LEU A 12 -9.20 14.60 0.08
CA LEU A 12 -10.38 15.23 0.68
C LEU A 12 -11.66 14.38 0.60
N THR A 13 -11.67 13.28 -0.17
CA THR A 13 -12.85 12.38 -0.24
C THR A 13 -13.07 11.57 1.04
N GLY A 14 -12.04 11.44 1.90
CA GLY A 14 -12.08 10.59 3.09
C GLY A 14 -11.90 9.08 2.80
N HIS A 15 -11.95 8.64 1.54
CA HIS A 15 -11.68 7.25 1.13
C HIS A 15 -10.17 6.96 1.09
N THR A 16 -9.49 7.22 2.21
CA THR A 16 -8.03 7.14 2.38
C THR A 16 -7.64 6.23 3.54
N GLY A 17 -6.40 5.75 3.55
CA GLY A 17 -5.82 4.91 4.60
C GLY A 17 -4.33 5.20 4.76
N ALA A 18 -3.70 4.60 5.77
CA ALA A 18 -2.28 4.84 6.03
C ALA A 18 -1.40 4.46 4.82
N SER A 19 -1.64 3.28 4.24
CA SER A 19 -0.94 2.80 3.04
C SER A 19 -1.12 3.70 1.82
N SER A 20 -2.34 4.17 1.56
CA SER A 20 -2.60 5.04 0.40
C SER A 20 -2.07 6.46 0.58
N LYS A 21 -2.05 6.98 1.81
CA LYS A 21 -1.37 8.24 2.15
C LYS A 21 0.14 8.11 2.02
N CYS A 22 0.72 6.98 2.45
CA CYS A 22 2.13 6.67 2.25
C CYS A 22 2.49 6.69 0.76
N MET A 23 1.68 6.03 -0.08
CA MET A 23 1.87 6.04 -1.54
C MET A 23 1.76 7.45 -2.13
N ALA A 24 0.73 8.22 -1.75
CA ALA A 24 0.58 9.59 -2.21
C ALA A 24 1.80 10.46 -1.84
N ALA A 25 2.28 10.36 -0.60
CA ALA A 25 3.44 11.11 -0.13
C ALA A 25 4.71 10.73 -0.92
N HIS A 26 5.05 9.44 -0.99
CA HIS A 26 6.26 8.97 -1.67
C HIS A 26 6.28 9.35 -3.16
N LEU A 27 5.19 9.09 -3.88
CA LEU A 27 5.12 9.34 -5.32
C LEU A 27 5.08 10.83 -5.68
N THR A 28 4.77 11.71 -4.72
CA THR A 28 4.83 13.16 -4.87
C THR A 28 6.09 13.79 -4.25
N GLY A 29 7.04 12.97 -3.79
CA GLY A 29 8.33 13.43 -3.28
C GLY A 29 8.30 13.94 -1.84
N ASN A 30 7.28 13.57 -1.06
CA ASN A 30 7.14 13.90 0.36
C ASN A 30 7.55 12.72 1.25
N GLU A 31 7.87 13.01 2.52
CA GLU A 31 8.13 11.97 3.52
C GLU A 31 6.89 11.10 3.76
N CYS A 32 7.09 9.79 3.85
CA CYS A 32 6.04 8.82 4.13
C CYS A 32 6.38 7.99 5.37
N ASP A 33 5.36 7.43 6.02
CA ASP A 33 5.52 6.63 7.25
C ASP A 33 5.91 5.16 6.99
N GLY A 34 6.01 4.78 5.72
CA GLY A 34 6.29 3.42 5.27
C GLY A 34 5.07 2.48 5.30
N SER A 35 3.88 2.95 5.67
CA SER A 35 2.68 2.12 5.73
C SER A 35 2.41 1.41 4.39
N TYR A 36 2.00 0.15 4.46
CA TYR A 36 1.77 -0.71 3.29
C TYR A 36 0.41 -1.42 3.43
N PRO A 37 -0.21 -1.88 2.33
CA PRO A 37 -1.51 -2.54 2.42
C PRO A 37 -1.40 -3.93 3.05
N HIS A 38 -2.22 -4.18 4.07
CA HIS A 38 -2.30 -5.49 4.74
C HIS A 38 -3.43 -6.37 4.19
N ASP A 39 -4.46 -5.76 3.63
CA ASP A 39 -5.63 -6.45 3.10
C ASP A 39 -6.20 -5.79 1.82
N ALA A 40 -7.25 -6.41 1.28
CA ALA A 40 -7.95 -5.91 0.11
C ALA A 40 -8.53 -4.49 0.27
N GLY A 41 -8.94 -4.11 1.49
CA GLY A 41 -9.46 -2.78 1.77
C GLY A 41 -8.36 -1.71 1.71
N ASP A 42 -7.20 -1.98 2.32
CA ASP A 42 -6.03 -1.11 2.19
C ASP A 42 -5.59 -0.97 0.73
N PHE A 43 -5.50 -2.10 0.02
CA PHE A 43 -5.12 -2.13 -1.38
C PHE A 43 -6.08 -1.34 -2.25
N GLY A 44 -7.40 -1.52 -2.06
CA GLY A 44 -8.43 -0.78 -2.79
C GLY A 44 -8.33 0.74 -2.61
N ARG A 45 -7.92 1.22 -1.42
CA ARG A 45 -7.66 2.65 -1.21
C ARG A 45 -6.42 3.15 -1.94
N CYS A 46 -5.39 2.31 -2.08
CA CYS A 46 -4.22 2.65 -2.90
C CYS A 46 -4.56 2.65 -4.40
N ALA A 47 -5.31 1.65 -4.88
CA ALA A 47 -5.78 1.62 -6.26
C ALA A 47 -6.69 2.82 -6.58
N GLY A 48 -7.59 3.20 -5.66
CA GLY A 48 -8.43 4.38 -5.82
C GLY A 48 -7.67 5.71 -5.91
N LEU A 49 -6.47 5.81 -5.30
CA LEU A 49 -5.56 6.94 -5.53
C LEU A 49 -5.08 6.95 -6.99
N LEU A 50 -4.66 5.80 -7.52
CA LEU A 50 -4.21 5.67 -8.91
C LEU A 50 -5.33 5.91 -9.93
N ASP A 51 -6.58 5.64 -9.57
CA ASP A 51 -7.74 5.99 -10.40
C ASP A 51 -8.02 7.49 -10.40
N ALA A 52 -7.85 8.15 -9.26
CA ALA A 52 -8.06 9.59 -9.12
C ALA A 52 -6.91 10.44 -9.70
N ALA A 53 -5.69 9.90 -9.68
CA ALA A 53 -4.47 10.52 -10.20
C ALA A 53 -3.71 9.51 -11.11
N PRO A 54 -4.22 9.22 -12.32
CA PRO A 54 -3.66 8.21 -13.22
C PRO A 54 -2.20 8.49 -13.62
N GLU A 55 -1.74 9.73 -13.51
CA GLU A 55 -0.35 10.15 -13.72
C GLU A 55 0.63 9.49 -12.72
N LEU A 56 0.14 8.98 -11.60
CA LEU A 56 0.95 8.24 -10.62
C LEU A 56 1.19 6.78 -11.02
N ARG A 57 0.39 6.18 -11.92
CA ARG A 57 0.53 4.76 -12.31
C ARG A 57 1.92 4.42 -12.86
N PRO A 58 2.54 5.23 -13.76
CA PRO A 58 3.90 4.98 -14.22
C PRO A 58 4.97 5.07 -13.13
N LEU A 59 4.65 5.71 -11.99
CA LEU A 59 5.57 5.87 -10.86
C LEU A 59 5.43 4.73 -9.83
N LEU A 60 4.44 3.84 -9.97
CA LEU A 60 4.22 2.71 -9.07
C LEU A 60 5.50 1.88 -8.79
N PRO A 61 6.40 1.62 -9.77
CA PRO A 61 7.67 0.95 -9.50
C PRO A 61 8.51 1.59 -8.38
N LYS A 62 8.45 2.92 -8.22
CA LYS A 62 9.18 3.66 -7.17
C LYS A 62 8.72 3.30 -5.76
N MET A 63 7.51 2.75 -5.58
CA MET A 63 7.06 2.32 -4.26
C MET A 63 7.96 1.24 -3.68
N ALA A 64 8.65 0.44 -4.49
CA ALA A 64 9.62 -0.55 -4.03
C ALA A 64 10.79 0.06 -3.24
N GLU A 65 11.03 1.37 -3.39
CA GLU A 65 12.07 2.13 -2.66
C GLU A 65 11.64 2.47 -1.22
N VAL A 66 10.34 2.41 -0.89
CA VAL A 66 9.82 2.78 0.42
C VAL A 66 10.26 1.80 1.49
N ASN A 67 10.05 0.50 1.22
CA ASN A 67 10.50 -0.60 2.07
C ASN A 67 10.31 -1.95 1.38
N ARG A 68 10.86 -2.99 2.01
CA ARG A 68 10.70 -4.40 1.61
C ARG A 68 9.26 -4.90 1.43
N TYR A 69 8.25 -4.34 2.10
CA TYR A 69 6.86 -4.76 1.92
C TYR A 69 6.31 -4.25 0.59
N TRP A 70 6.52 -2.97 0.28
CA TRP A 70 6.21 -2.42 -1.02
C TRP A 70 7.00 -3.10 -2.14
N ALA A 71 8.28 -3.40 -1.92
CA ALA A 71 9.11 -4.15 -2.88
C ALA A 71 8.54 -5.53 -3.22
N ALA A 72 7.83 -6.17 -2.29
CA ALA A 72 7.15 -7.45 -2.53
C ALA A 72 5.78 -7.30 -3.21
N LEU A 73 5.08 -6.20 -2.96
CA LEU A 73 3.74 -5.95 -3.48
C LEU A 73 3.72 -5.42 -4.92
N VAL A 74 4.64 -4.51 -5.26
CA VAL A 74 4.66 -3.84 -6.58
C VAL A 74 4.72 -4.83 -7.75
N PRO A 75 5.58 -5.87 -7.76
CA PRO A 75 5.61 -6.83 -8.87
C PRO A 75 4.33 -7.65 -9.04
N LEU A 76 3.48 -7.71 -7.99
CA LEU A 76 2.23 -8.46 -7.96
C LEU A 76 1.01 -7.57 -8.19
N TRP A 77 1.21 -6.26 -8.36
CA TRP A 77 0.14 -5.25 -8.34
C TRP A 77 -1.01 -5.59 -9.26
N ASP A 78 -0.73 -5.81 -10.56
CA ASP A 78 -1.75 -6.10 -11.56
C ASP A 78 -2.48 -7.43 -11.26
N SER A 79 -1.77 -8.41 -10.71
CA SER A 79 -2.38 -9.69 -10.31
C SER A 79 -3.33 -9.52 -9.11
N ILE A 80 -3.00 -8.62 -8.18
CA ILE A 80 -3.85 -8.29 -7.04
C ILE A 80 -5.04 -7.44 -7.50
N GLU A 81 -4.85 -6.46 -8.39
CA GLU A 81 -5.95 -5.69 -9.01
C GLU A 81 -6.91 -6.60 -9.78
N ALA A 82 -6.42 -7.61 -10.50
CA ALA A 82 -7.25 -8.57 -11.23
C ALA A 82 -8.17 -9.42 -10.34
N LEU A 83 -7.91 -9.49 -9.03
CA LEU A 83 -8.77 -10.16 -8.05
C LEU A 83 -9.89 -9.25 -7.49
N SER A 84 -10.03 -8.03 -8.01
CA SER A 84 -11.10 -7.10 -7.62
C SER A 84 -12.48 -7.77 -7.67
N GLY A 85 -13.28 -7.58 -6.64
CA GLY A 85 -14.57 -8.25 -6.44
C GLY A 85 -14.50 -9.55 -5.63
N ASP A 86 -13.32 -10.15 -5.44
CA ASP A 86 -13.09 -11.27 -4.51
C ASP A 86 -12.17 -10.83 -3.37
N TYR A 87 -12.77 -10.16 -2.38
CA TYR A 87 -12.06 -9.58 -1.22
C TYR A 87 -11.15 -10.60 -0.53
N ARG A 88 -11.60 -11.86 -0.43
CA ARG A 88 -10.85 -12.92 0.23
C ARG A 88 -9.60 -13.29 -0.56
N LYS A 89 -9.75 -13.59 -1.85
CA LYS A 89 -8.57 -13.94 -2.68
C LYS A 89 -7.58 -12.79 -2.76
N GLN A 90 -8.06 -11.56 -2.86
CA GLN A 90 -7.21 -10.38 -2.88
C GLN A 90 -6.43 -10.23 -1.56
N THR A 91 -7.11 -10.39 -0.41
CA THR A 91 -6.46 -10.40 0.91
C THR A 91 -5.45 -11.54 1.06
N ASP A 92 -5.78 -12.74 0.56
CA ASP A 92 -4.88 -13.89 0.60
C ASP A 92 -3.62 -13.67 -0.25
N ALA A 93 -3.75 -13.04 -1.42
CA ALA A 93 -2.62 -12.69 -2.28
C ALA A 93 -1.68 -11.68 -1.61
N ILE A 94 -2.23 -10.63 -1.01
CA ILE A 94 -1.48 -9.61 -0.26
C ILE A 94 -0.77 -10.27 0.94
N SER A 95 -1.52 -11.03 1.74
CA SER A 95 -0.99 -11.77 2.89
C SER A 95 0.16 -12.71 2.51
N LYS A 96 0.05 -13.41 1.38
CA LYS A 96 1.09 -14.32 0.88
C LYS A 96 2.38 -13.57 0.53
N ALA A 97 2.29 -12.34 0.04
CA ALA A 97 3.45 -11.51 -0.27
C ALA A 97 4.13 -10.96 0.99
N ILE A 98 3.36 -10.43 1.95
CA ILE A 98 3.91 -9.68 3.09
C ILE A 98 4.24 -10.55 4.31
N ARG A 99 3.48 -11.61 4.60
CA ARG A 99 3.64 -12.37 5.85
C ARG A 99 5.04 -12.99 6.03
N PRO A 100 5.70 -13.56 5.00
CA PRO A 100 7.06 -14.07 5.16
C PRO A 100 8.08 -13.00 5.54
N ILE A 101 7.77 -11.73 5.24
CA ILE A 101 8.59 -10.57 5.58
C ILE A 101 8.27 -10.11 7.00
N GLU A 102 6.98 -10.02 7.34
CA GLU A 102 6.51 -9.73 8.71
C GLU A 102 7.07 -10.73 9.72
N ASP A 103 7.08 -12.03 9.40
CA ASP A 103 7.60 -13.09 10.27
C ASP A 103 9.11 -12.94 10.58
N LYS A 104 9.85 -12.24 9.72
CA LYS A 104 11.28 -11.96 9.90
C LYS A 104 11.53 -10.56 10.46
N ASP A 105 10.47 -9.80 10.71
CA ASP A 105 10.56 -8.45 11.22
C ASP A 105 10.47 -8.42 12.74
N SER A 106 11.58 -8.13 13.41
CA SER A 106 11.62 -8.06 14.87
C SER A 106 10.75 -6.94 15.45
N GLY A 107 10.33 -5.96 14.62
CA GLY A 107 9.37 -4.93 15.01
C GLY A 107 7.92 -5.39 14.94
N VAL A 108 7.61 -6.53 14.31
CA VAL A 108 6.23 -7.01 14.12
C VAL A 108 5.85 -8.02 15.19
N VAL A 109 4.71 -7.78 15.82
CA VAL A 109 4.05 -8.69 16.76
C VAL A 109 2.77 -9.21 16.12
N ARG A 110 2.63 -10.54 16.06
CA ARG A 110 1.37 -11.18 15.63
C ARG A 110 0.35 -11.14 16.75
N LEU A 111 -0.79 -10.56 16.45
CA LEU A 111 -2.00 -10.69 17.23
C LEU A 111 -2.82 -11.86 16.65
N GLY A 112 -3.59 -12.56 17.49
CA GLY A 112 -4.42 -13.66 17.03
C GLY A 112 -5.36 -13.24 15.87
N LYS A 113 -5.85 -14.22 15.10
CA LYS A 113 -6.73 -14.01 13.93
C LYS A 113 -6.09 -13.25 12.75
N GLY A 114 -4.76 -13.25 12.66
CA GLY A 114 -4.03 -12.75 11.48
C GLY A 114 -3.80 -11.24 11.47
N ALA A 115 -4.05 -10.56 12.60
CA ALA A 115 -3.68 -9.15 12.77
C ALA A 115 -2.20 -9.03 13.18
N THR A 116 -1.55 -7.95 12.75
CA THR A 116 -0.17 -7.62 13.13
C THR A 116 -0.10 -6.19 13.64
N ILE A 117 0.80 -5.94 14.60
CA ILE A 117 1.20 -4.59 15.00
C ILE A 117 2.70 -4.48 14.80
N ARG A 118 3.13 -3.40 14.17
CA ARG A 118 4.55 -3.07 14.06
C ARG A 118 4.91 -1.95 15.05
N PHE A 119 5.97 -2.14 15.82
CA PHE A 119 6.60 -1.10 16.63
C PHE A 119 7.83 -0.51 15.94
N GLY A 120 7.96 0.81 16.01
CA GLY A 120 9.08 1.55 15.44
C GLY A 120 8.99 1.75 13.92
N ALA A 121 9.86 2.63 13.40
CA ALA A 121 9.87 2.98 11.98
C ALA A 121 10.15 1.76 11.08
N ILE A 122 9.59 1.78 9.87
CA ILE A 122 9.92 0.80 8.83
C ILE A 122 11.25 1.24 8.20
N LYS A 123 12.26 0.38 8.29
CA LYS A 123 13.53 0.61 7.59
C LYS A 123 13.31 0.34 6.08
N PRO A 124 13.88 1.15 5.18
CA PRO A 124 13.90 0.88 3.75
C PRO A 124 14.42 -0.53 3.44
#